data_AF-T1EMF1-F1
#
_entry.id   AF-T1EMF1-F1
#
_cell.length_a   1.000
_cell.length_b   1.000
_cell.length_c   1.000
_cell.angle_alpha   90.00
_cell.angle_beta   90.00
_cell.angle_gamma   90.00
#
_symmetry.space_group_name_H-M   'P 1'
#
loop_
_entity.id
_entity.type
_entity.pdbx_description
1 polymer ?
#
loop_
_entity_poly.entity_id
_entity_poly.type
_entity_poly.pdbx_seq_one_letter_code
_entity_poly.pdbx_strand_id
1 'polypeptide(L)'
;MEDVLIDDIEDLMSNDHDEVVNERIERKFIFPKPERRKKIQSKNKLTSAIDDYQPPIGDSIISGSQKIYLKTWGCSHNNSDSEYMAGQLSAHGYLITDDKLLADMWLLNSCTVKNPSEDHFRNEIEQARKLNKHIVLAGCVPQGQPKSAYIQGLSIIGVQQIERIVEVVEETFKGHTVQLMQKKKIDGRKGGGASLSLPKIRKNPLVEIIAINTGCLNQCTYCKTKHARGELGSYSIDDIIERAVQSFKEGVVELWLTSEDLGAYGRDIGVSLPQLLWRLLEVVPEPCMVRLGMTNPPYISEHVEDICAILCHPRVYSFLHIPVQSGSDAVLTSMRREYSVEDFVKLVQYIKMKVPDVTIATDVICGFPAETEEDLKETLKLIEAFKFPSLFINQFFPRPGTLAAKMEKIPTTEVKRRTKIVSDLFNSYTTYDHKIGEVQDVLVTEHSTDGRYYVGHNKSYDQVLVGKDGDWMGRMMKVRITSTGKHFLMSQVLRPSSTTTITTKLMTAVTSSMITIKKKMKDIRFPPLSRFLKVSLLSLLTIALFKSEFYYRTWQCLKSWV
;
A
#
# COMPACT_ATOMS: atom_id res chain seq x y z
N MET A 1 -21.86 -17.15 -27.87
CA MET A 1 -22.14 -16.22 -26.76
C MET A 1 -21.61 -16.92 -25.53
N GLU A 2 -20.30 -16.78 -25.31
CA GLU A 2 -19.61 -17.35 -24.15
C GLU A 2 -19.54 -16.27 -23.08
N ASP A 3 -20.16 -16.55 -21.94
CA ASP A 3 -20.15 -15.70 -20.76
C ASP A 3 -18.77 -15.76 -20.11
N VAL A 4 -18.01 -14.68 -20.27
CA VAL A 4 -16.76 -14.44 -19.55
C VAL A 4 -17.12 -14.07 -18.11
N LEU A 5 -16.91 -15.02 -17.19
CA LEU A 5 -16.93 -14.79 -15.74
C LEU A 5 -15.77 -13.85 -15.38
N ILE A 6 -16.12 -12.61 -15.04
CA ILE A 6 -15.20 -11.56 -14.60
C ILE A 6 -14.98 -11.73 -13.09
N ASP A 7 -13.78 -12.18 -12.71
CA ASP A 7 -13.32 -12.27 -11.32
C ASP A 7 -12.70 -10.93 -10.87
N ASP A 8 -13.14 -10.49 -9.68
CA ASP A 8 -12.53 -9.58 -8.70
C ASP A 8 -11.97 -8.18 -9.09
N ILE A 9 -12.37 -7.19 -8.29
CA ILE A 9 -12.00 -5.77 -8.43
C ILE A 9 -10.51 -5.46 -8.14
N GLU A 10 -9.79 -6.36 -7.48
CA GLU A 10 -8.33 -6.25 -7.35
C GLU A 10 -7.59 -6.75 -8.61
N ASP A 11 -8.19 -7.66 -9.38
CA ASP A 11 -7.61 -8.16 -10.64
C ASP A 11 -7.85 -7.18 -11.80
N LEU A 12 -8.77 -6.23 -11.65
CA LEU A 12 -8.93 -5.06 -12.53
C LEU A 12 -7.71 -4.13 -12.56
N MET A 13 -6.79 -4.25 -11.59
CA MET A 13 -5.50 -3.53 -11.61
C MET A 13 -4.35 -4.34 -12.23
N SER A 14 -4.54 -5.61 -12.58
CA SER A 14 -3.43 -6.51 -12.98
C SER A 14 -3.66 -7.40 -14.21
N ASN A 15 -4.82 -7.38 -14.85
CA ASN A 15 -5.04 -8.14 -16.08
C ASN A 15 -4.41 -7.45 -17.31
N ASP A 16 -3.10 -7.66 -17.48
CA ASP A 16 -2.42 -7.60 -18.77
C ASP A 16 -2.70 -8.94 -19.49
N HIS A 17 -3.74 -8.98 -20.33
CA HIS A 17 -3.83 -9.99 -21.37
C HIS A 17 -3.39 -9.36 -22.69
N ASP A 18 -2.17 -9.69 -23.08
CA ASP A 18 -1.60 -9.45 -24.41
C ASP A 18 -2.41 -10.23 -25.46
N GLU A 19 -3.35 -9.57 -26.14
CA GLU A 19 -3.61 -9.82 -27.56
C GLU A 19 -3.61 -8.49 -28.32
N VAL A 20 -2.76 -8.44 -29.34
CA VAL A 20 -2.21 -7.27 -30.03
C VAL A 20 -3.26 -6.47 -30.83
N VAL A 21 -3.30 -5.15 -30.65
CA VAL A 21 -3.26 -4.17 -31.75
C VAL A 21 -2.44 -2.94 -31.30
N ASN A 22 -1.36 -2.68 -32.02
CA ASN A 22 -0.48 -1.52 -31.90
C ASN A 22 -1.27 -0.19 -31.93
N GLU A 23 -1.19 0.59 -30.86
CA GLU A 23 -1.07 2.05 -30.97
C GLU A 23 -0.45 2.66 -29.70
N ARG A 24 0.65 3.40 -29.91
CA ARG A 24 1.55 3.94 -28.89
C ARG A 24 0.87 5.00 -28.02
N ILE A 25 0.86 4.80 -26.70
CA ILE A 25 0.66 5.90 -25.74
C ILE A 25 1.80 5.83 -24.71
N GLU A 26 2.75 6.75 -24.83
CA GLU A 26 3.84 6.95 -23.86
C GLU A 26 3.28 7.43 -22.52
N ARG A 27 3.34 6.59 -21.48
CA ARG A 27 3.15 7.02 -20.09
C ARG A 27 4.44 7.72 -19.63
N LYS A 28 4.39 9.04 -19.44
CA LYS A 28 5.53 9.82 -18.94
C LYS A 28 5.63 9.72 -17.42
N PHE A 29 6.52 8.86 -16.93
CA PHE A 29 7.04 8.96 -15.57
C PHE A 29 7.77 10.29 -15.40
N ILE A 30 7.44 11.05 -14.36
CA ILE A 30 8.16 12.29 -14.01
C ILE A 30 9.40 11.88 -13.21
N PHE A 31 10.50 11.68 -13.91
CA PHE A 31 11.81 11.46 -13.29
C PHE A 31 12.38 12.79 -12.74
N PRO A 32 12.92 12.83 -11.51
CA PRO A 32 13.78 13.93 -11.11
C PRO A 32 15.05 13.92 -11.96
N LYS A 33 15.25 14.94 -12.80
CA LYS A 33 16.43 15.06 -13.67
C LYS A 33 17.64 15.59 -12.88
N PRO A 34 18.81 14.94 -12.93
CA PRO A 34 20.07 15.56 -12.50
C PRO A 34 20.58 16.58 -13.54
N GLU A 35 21.16 17.69 -13.07
CA GLU A 35 21.72 18.78 -13.88
C GLU A 35 22.80 18.30 -14.86
N ARG A 36 22.59 18.54 -16.16
CA ARG A 36 23.57 18.19 -17.22
C ARG A 36 24.69 19.23 -17.30
N ARG A 37 25.95 18.81 -17.13
CA ARG A 37 27.14 19.57 -17.54
C ARG A 37 27.20 19.72 -19.08
N LYS A 38 27.53 20.92 -19.55
CA LYS A 38 27.59 21.33 -20.98
C LYS A 38 28.63 20.50 -21.76
N LYS A 39 28.21 19.83 -22.84
CA LYS A 39 29.11 19.21 -23.84
C LYS A 39 29.50 20.23 -24.92
N ILE A 40 30.80 20.32 -25.18
CA ILE A 40 31.43 21.11 -26.24
C ILE A 40 31.13 20.46 -27.60
N GLN A 41 30.73 21.28 -28.58
CA GLN A 41 30.49 20.86 -29.96
C GLN A 41 31.80 20.73 -30.73
N SER A 42 31.99 19.62 -31.46
CA SER A 42 32.81 19.62 -32.66
C SER A 42 32.03 18.98 -33.81
N LYS A 43 32.00 19.71 -34.93
CA LYS A 43 31.44 19.30 -36.22
C LYS A 43 32.49 18.49 -36.98
N ASN A 44 32.12 17.35 -37.58
CA ASN A 44 32.24 17.15 -39.03
C ASN A 44 31.78 15.76 -39.50
N LYS A 45 30.97 15.80 -40.58
CA LYS A 45 30.79 14.88 -41.72
C LYS A 45 31.30 13.42 -41.60
N LEU A 46 30.37 12.47 -41.71
CA LEU A 46 30.37 11.51 -42.81
C LEU A 46 28.96 10.90 -43.00
N THR A 47 28.42 11.09 -44.20
CA THR A 47 27.23 10.43 -44.75
C THR A 47 27.59 9.04 -45.30
N SER A 48 26.60 8.14 -45.30
CA SER A 48 26.55 6.80 -45.92
C SER A 48 27.33 5.66 -45.25
N ALA A 49 26.75 5.10 -44.18
CA ALA A 49 26.80 3.68 -43.79
C ALA A 49 25.79 3.48 -42.64
N ILE A 50 24.54 3.09 -42.93
CA ILE A 50 23.46 2.97 -41.93
C ILE A 50 23.04 1.52 -41.64
N ASP A 51 23.54 0.50 -42.33
CA ASP A 51 23.02 -0.88 -42.17
C ASP A 51 23.90 -1.92 -41.46
N ASP A 52 25.02 -1.55 -40.83
CA ASP A 52 25.85 -2.51 -40.07
C ASP A 52 26.39 -1.94 -38.74
N TYR A 53 25.52 -1.33 -37.93
CA TYR A 53 25.89 -1.01 -36.54
C TYR A 53 25.72 -2.23 -35.64
N GLN A 54 26.73 -3.09 -35.59
CA GLN A 54 26.95 -3.96 -34.44
C GLN A 54 27.62 -3.12 -33.34
N PRO A 55 27.03 -2.99 -32.14
CA PRO A 55 27.68 -2.28 -31.06
C PRO A 55 29.02 -2.97 -30.77
N PRO A 56 30.12 -2.21 -30.54
CA PRO A 56 31.38 -2.82 -30.17
C PRO A 56 31.17 -3.63 -28.89
N ILE A 57 31.49 -4.92 -28.95
CA ILE A 57 31.64 -5.79 -27.78
C ILE A 57 32.89 -5.31 -27.05
N GLY A 58 32.72 -4.26 -26.27
CA GLY A 58 33.63 -3.87 -25.21
C GLY A 58 33.03 -4.35 -23.90
N ASP A 59 33.76 -5.17 -23.15
CA ASP A 59 33.44 -5.71 -21.83
C ASP A 59 33.40 -4.63 -20.73
N SER A 60 32.66 -3.55 -20.97
CA SER A 60 32.39 -2.51 -19.99
C SER A 60 30.88 -2.37 -19.89
N ILE A 61 30.26 -3.42 -19.33
CA ILE A 61 28.91 -3.32 -18.78
C ILE A 61 28.99 -2.26 -17.69
N ILE A 62 28.53 -1.04 -17.97
CA ILE A 62 28.39 -0.02 -16.94
C ILE A 62 27.27 -0.53 -16.03
N SER A 63 27.62 -1.01 -14.83
CA SER A 63 26.63 -1.38 -13.82
C SER A 63 25.68 -0.20 -13.60
N GLY A 64 24.38 -0.46 -13.67
CA GLY A 64 23.35 0.56 -13.49
C GLY A 64 22.81 1.19 -14.78
N SER A 65 23.04 0.65 -15.98
CA SER A 65 22.31 1.05 -17.20
C SER A 65 21.34 -0.02 -17.73
N GLN A 66 21.29 -1.18 -17.06
CA GLN A 66 20.48 -2.33 -17.46
C GLN A 66 18.99 -2.04 -17.21
N LYS A 67 18.15 -2.69 -18.02
CA LYS A 67 16.70 -2.63 -17.90
C LYS A 67 16.19 -3.76 -17.02
N ILE A 68 15.36 -3.42 -16.04
CA ILE A 68 14.74 -4.37 -15.11
C ILE A 68 13.24 -4.34 -15.33
N TYR A 69 12.67 -5.50 -15.65
CA TYR A 69 11.22 -5.71 -15.65
C TYR A 69 10.77 -6.08 -14.25
N LEU A 70 9.92 -5.24 -13.65
CA LEU A 70 9.38 -5.46 -12.31
C LEU A 70 7.89 -5.81 -12.41
N LYS A 71 7.55 -7.07 -12.15
CA LYS A 71 6.14 -7.51 -12.09
C LYS A 71 5.79 -7.92 -10.67
N THR A 72 4.63 -7.43 -10.22
CA THR A 72 4.13 -7.67 -8.86
C THR A 72 2.73 -8.26 -8.92
N TRP A 73 2.50 -9.31 -8.14
CA TRP A 73 1.18 -9.87 -7.92
C TRP A 73 0.83 -9.86 -6.42
N GLY A 74 -0.43 -9.57 -6.11
CA GLY A 74 -0.98 -9.66 -4.76
C GLY A 74 -1.35 -8.32 -4.12
N CYS A 75 -1.11 -8.21 -2.81
CA CYS A 75 -1.70 -7.16 -1.98
C CYS A 75 -0.97 -5.81 -2.00
N SER A 76 -1.59 -4.80 -1.40
CA SER A 76 -1.05 -3.45 -1.16
C SER A 76 0.34 -3.46 -0.51
N HIS A 77 0.57 -4.30 0.50
CA HIS A 77 1.90 -4.43 1.13
C HIS A 77 2.94 -4.88 0.11
N ASN A 78 2.62 -5.86 -0.74
CA ASN A 78 3.53 -6.35 -1.76
C ASN A 78 3.80 -5.31 -2.85
N ASN A 79 2.78 -4.53 -3.22
CA ASN A 79 2.95 -3.39 -4.11
C ASN A 79 3.89 -2.34 -3.49
N SER A 80 3.72 -2.00 -2.21
CA SER A 80 4.63 -1.08 -1.52
C SER A 80 6.07 -1.58 -1.50
N ASP A 81 6.30 -2.87 -1.26
CA ASP A 81 7.64 -3.48 -1.28
C ASP A 81 8.28 -3.32 -2.68
N SER A 82 7.51 -3.55 -3.74
CA SER A 82 7.95 -3.34 -5.12
C SER A 82 8.29 -1.90 -5.45
N GLU A 83 7.50 -0.95 -4.97
CA GLU A 83 7.76 0.48 -5.16
C GLU A 83 9.07 0.93 -4.48
N TYR A 84 9.40 0.37 -3.30
CA TYR A 84 10.69 0.59 -2.64
C TYR A 84 11.84 -0.09 -3.39
N MET A 85 11.64 -1.30 -3.91
CA MET A 85 12.65 -1.97 -4.74
C MET A 85 12.94 -1.17 -6.01
N ALA A 86 11.90 -0.71 -6.70
CA ALA A 86 12.02 0.14 -7.89
C ALA A 86 12.76 1.46 -7.60
N GLY A 87 12.41 2.12 -6.50
CA GLY A 87 13.05 3.38 -6.09
C GLY A 87 14.53 3.23 -5.79
N GLN A 88 14.92 2.16 -5.09
CA GLN A 88 16.33 1.87 -4.82
C GLN A 88 17.11 1.55 -6.09
N LEU A 89 16.56 0.70 -6.97
CA LEU A 89 17.20 0.34 -8.24
C LEU A 89 17.36 1.56 -9.14
N SER A 90 16.33 2.40 -9.26
CA SER A 90 16.40 3.63 -10.05
C SER A 90 17.41 4.64 -9.49
N ALA A 91 17.52 4.76 -8.16
CA ALA A 91 18.54 5.60 -7.52
C ALA A 91 19.98 5.14 -7.84
N HIS A 92 20.17 3.85 -8.17
CA HIS A 92 21.44 3.28 -8.60
C HIS A 92 21.60 3.24 -10.13
N GLY A 93 20.71 3.89 -10.88
CA GLY A 93 20.79 4.09 -12.33
C GLY A 93 19.97 3.11 -13.16
N TYR A 94 19.52 1.99 -12.60
CA TYR A 94 18.76 0.98 -13.35
C TYR A 94 17.46 1.55 -13.92
N LEU A 95 17.10 1.09 -15.11
CA LEU A 95 15.88 1.52 -15.80
C LEU A 95 14.78 0.50 -15.58
N ILE A 96 13.72 0.91 -14.87
CA ILE A 96 12.52 0.07 -14.72
C ILE A 96 11.68 0.16 -16.00
N THR A 97 11.29 -1.00 -16.54
CA THR A 97 10.52 -1.11 -17.79
C THR A 97 9.31 -2.01 -17.60
N ASP A 98 8.22 -1.69 -18.29
CA ASP A 98 7.02 -2.55 -18.39
C ASP A 98 7.17 -3.61 -19.51
N ASP A 99 8.06 -3.37 -20.48
CA ASP A 99 8.35 -4.33 -21.54
C ASP A 99 9.31 -5.42 -21.03
N LYS A 100 8.76 -6.62 -20.85
CA LYS A 100 9.49 -7.80 -20.37
C LYS A 100 10.55 -8.33 -21.34
N LEU A 101 10.35 -8.15 -22.65
CA LEU A 101 11.27 -8.68 -23.67
C LEU A 101 12.54 -7.83 -23.75
N LEU A 102 12.39 -6.50 -23.60
CA LEU A 102 13.50 -5.54 -23.57
C LEU A 102 14.31 -5.53 -22.28
N ALA A 103 13.83 -6.19 -21.22
CA ALA A 103 14.52 -6.24 -19.94
C ALA A 103 15.68 -7.24 -19.94
N ASP A 104 16.78 -6.87 -19.29
CA ASP A 104 17.94 -7.73 -19.05
C ASP A 104 17.71 -8.66 -17.86
N MET A 105 16.90 -8.21 -16.88
CA MET A 105 16.54 -8.94 -15.68
C MET A 105 15.05 -8.83 -15.37
N TRP A 106 14.46 -9.92 -14.90
CA TRP A 106 13.10 -9.97 -14.38
C TRP A 106 13.13 -10.03 -12.85
N LEU A 107 12.63 -8.97 -12.21
CA LEU A 107 12.37 -8.90 -10.78
C LEU A 107 10.89 -9.25 -10.55
N LEU A 108 10.64 -10.45 -10.05
CA LEU A 108 9.29 -10.99 -9.89
C LEU A 108 8.93 -10.98 -8.41
N ASN A 109 7.86 -10.25 -8.04
CA ASN A 109 7.41 -10.14 -6.66
C ASN A 109 6.00 -10.74 -6.50
N SER A 110 5.83 -11.75 -5.63
CA SER A 110 4.53 -12.40 -5.44
C SER A 110 4.11 -12.60 -3.98
N CYS A 111 2.80 -12.40 -3.75
CA CYS A 111 2.12 -12.61 -2.48
C CYS A 111 1.64 -14.06 -2.32
N THR A 112 1.64 -14.58 -1.09
CA THR A 112 1.12 -15.94 -0.78
C THR A 112 -0.36 -15.99 -0.47
N VAL A 113 -1.08 -14.87 -0.55
CA VAL A 113 -2.47 -14.80 -0.08
C VAL A 113 -3.44 -15.46 -1.06
N LYS A 114 -3.27 -15.21 -2.36
CA LYS A 114 -4.14 -15.71 -3.44
C LYS A 114 -3.38 -16.74 -4.29
N ASN A 115 -4.02 -17.87 -4.59
CA ASN A 115 -3.42 -18.94 -5.40
C ASN A 115 -3.11 -18.54 -6.86
N PRO A 116 -4.03 -17.84 -7.57
CA PRO A 116 -3.73 -17.37 -8.92
C PRO A 116 -2.43 -16.55 -8.98
N SER A 117 -2.16 -15.72 -7.98
CA SER A 117 -0.90 -14.97 -7.86
C SER A 117 0.34 -15.86 -7.75
N GLU A 118 0.26 -17.02 -7.09
CA GLU A 118 1.36 -18.00 -7.04
C GLU A 118 1.52 -18.73 -8.38
N ASP A 119 0.43 -19.05 -9.06
CA ASP A 119 0.44 -19.73 -10.36
C ASP A 119 1.00 -18.84 -11.48
N HIS A 120 0.56 -17.58 -11.57
CA HIS A 120 1.13 -16.61 -12.51
C HIS A 120 2.62 -16.38 -12.25
N PHE A 121 3.01 -16.28 -10.98
CA PHE A 121 4.41 -16.14 -10.58
C PHE A 121 5.26 -17.33 -11.06
N ARG A 122 4.78 -18.57 -10.87
CA ARG A 122 5.47 -19.77 -11.36
C ARG A 122 5.59 -19.75 -12.89
N ASN A 123 4.50 -19.45 -13.59
CA ASN A 123 4.49 -19.42 -15.05
C ASN A 123 5.49 -18.38 -15.60
N GLU A 124 5.57 -17.20 -14.98
CA GLU A 124 6.49 -16.15 -15.40
C GLU A 124 7.96 -16.54 -15.16
N ILE A 125 8.25 -17.26 -14.06
CA ILE A 125 9.59 -17.81 -13.79
C ILE A 125 10.00 -18.80 -14.89
N GLU A 126 9.10 -19.70 -15.28
CA GLU A 126 9.37 -20.66 -16.34
C GLU A 126 9.59 -19.99 -17.69
N GLN A 127 8.82 -18.93 -18.00
CA GLN A 127 9.02 -18.12 -19.20
C GLN A 127 10.38 -17.41 -19.18
N ALA A 128 10.75 -16.80 -18.05
CA ALA A 128 12.03 -16.10 -17.89
C ALA A 128 13.23 -17.05 -18.10
N ARG A 129 13.14 -18.28 -17.57
CA ARG A 129 14.15 -19.33 -17.75
C ARG A 129 14.28 -19.73 -19.23
N LYS A 130 13.17 -19.91 -19.94
CA LYS A 130 13.16 -20.23 -21.38
C LYS A 130 13.82 -19.13 -22.22
N LEU A 131 13.64 -17.87 -21.82
CA LEU A 131 14.24 -16.71 -22.48
C LEU A 131 15.67 -16.39 -21.98
N ASN A 132 16.24 -17.23 -21.11
CA ASN A 132 17.57 -17.06 -20.52
C ASN A 132 17.80 -15.67 -19.90
N LYS A 133 16.78 -15.12 -19.23
CA LYS A 133 16.86 -13.84 -18.52
C LYS A 133 17.48 -14.04 -17.12
N HIS A 134 18.13 -13.01 -16.59
CA HIS A 134 18.47 -12.99 -15.16
C HIS A 134 17.18 -12.87 -14.34
N ILE A 135 17.07 -13.60 -13.22
CA ILE A 135 15.84 -13.64 -12.42
C ILE A 135 16.17 -13.37 -10.96
N VAL A 136 15.45 -12.40 -10.38
CA VAL A 136 15.42 -12.16 -8.93
C VAL A 136 13.99 -12.32 -8.44
N LEU A 137 13.81 -13.11 -7.40
CA LEU A 137 12.51 -13.38 -6.79
C LEU A 137 12.36 -12.62 -5.49
N ALA A 138 11.19 -11.99 -5.30
CA ALA A 138 10.83 -11.26 -4.11
C ALA A 138 9.44 -11.67 -3.61
N GLY A 139 9.11 -11.21 -2.40
CA GLY A 139 7.78 -11.32 -1.83
C GLY A 139 7.57 -12.52 -0.92
N CYS A 140 6.31 -12.74 -0.56
CA CYS A 140 5.93 -13.73 0.43
C CYS A 140 6.11 -15.16 -0.07
N VAL A 141 5.97 -15.42 -1.37
CA VAL A 141 6.03 -16.78 -1.95
C VAL A 141 7.39 -17.43 -1.74
N PRO A 142 8.51 -16.83 -2.20
CA PRO A 142 9.82 -17.43 -2.00
C PRO A 142 10.21 -17.48 -0.50
N GLN A 143 9.70 -16.57 0.33
CA GLN A 143 9.94 -16.57 1.78
C GLN A 143 9.16 -17.65 2.53
N GLY A 144 7.90 -17.89 2.16
CA GLY A 144 7.05 -18.90 2.80
C GLY A 144 7.33 -20.32 2.32
N GLN A 145 7.85 -20.48 1.10
CA GLN A 145 8.10 -21.78 0.46
C GLN A 145 9.49 -21.85 -0.21
N PRO A 146 10.60 -21.62 0.54
CA PRO A 146 11.96 -21.51 -0.03
C PRO A 146 12.49 -22.81 -0.66
N LYS A 147 11.85 -23.95 -0.38
CA LYS A 147 12.28 -25.28 -0.86
C LYS A 147 11.60 -25.72 -2.16
N SER A 148 10.69 -24.91 -2.72
CA SER A 148 9.96 -25.26 -3.93
C SER A 148 10.91 -25.46 -5.12
N ALA A 149 10.71 -26.51 -5.92
CA ALA A 149 11.63 -26.89 -6.99
C ALA A 149 11.80 -25.79 -8.06
N TYR A 150 10.73 -25.05 -8.37
CA TYR A 150 10.76 -24.03 -9.43
C TYR A 150 11.54 -22.75 -9.06
N ILE A 151 11.87 -22.54 -7.77
CA ILE A 151 12.68 -21.39 -7.32
C ILE A 151 14.12 -21.75 -6.99
N GLN A 152 14.47 -23.05 -6.99
CA GLN A 152 15.83 -23.50 -6.70
C GLN A 152 16.81 -22.97 -7.75
N GLY A 153 17.99 -22.54 -7.30
CA GLY A 153 19.04 -21.97 -8.16
C GLY A 153 18.76 -20.55 -8.65
N LEU A 154 17.74 -19.87 -8.12
CA LEU A 154 17.46 -18.46 -8.43
C LEU A 154 17.85 -17.56 -7.26
N SER A 155 18.15 -16.29 -7.58
CA SER A 155 18.38 -15.26 -6.58
C SER A 155 17.07 -14.85 -5.92
N ILE A 156 17.10 -14.68 -4.60
CA ILE A 156 15.92 -14.40 -3.78
C ILE A 156 16.23 -13.30 -2.78
N ILE A 157 15.32 -12.33 -2.70
CA ILE A 157 15.29 -11.33 -1.64
C ILE A 157 14.07 -11.55 -0.72
N GLY A 158 14.34 -11.62 0.57
CA GLY A 158 13.31 -11.79 1.58
C GLY A 158 12.55 -10.50 1.85
N VAL A 159 11.31 -10.64 2.32
CA VAL A 159 10.39 -9.51 2.61
C VAL A 159 10.92 -8.52 3.65
N GLN A 160 11.90 -8.91 4.47
CA GLN A 160 12.55 -8.03 5.47
C GLN A 160 13.90 -7.47 5.02
N GLN A 161 14.38 -7.85 3.84
CA GLN A 161 15.72 -7.53 3.33
C GLN A 161 15.67 -6.64 2.09
N ILE A 162 14.51 -6.04 1.77
CA ILE A 162 14.31 -5.25 0.53
C ILE A 162 15.29 -4.07 0.39
N GLU A 163 15.93 -3.62 1.47
CA GLU A 163 17.00 -2.60 1.48
C GLU A 163 18.29 -3.06 0.77
N ARG A 164 18.45 -4.37 0.55
CA ARG A 164 19.61 -4.98 -0.12
C ARG A 164 19.31 -5.44 -1.54
N ILE A 165 18.23 -4.94 -2.14
CA ILE A 165 17.83 -5.33 -3.51
C ILE A 165 18.93 -5.09 -4.53
N VAL A 166 19.65 -3.97 -4.40
CA VAL A 166 20.71 -3.60 -5.32
C VAL A 166 21.85 -4.62 -5.29
N GLU A 167 22.27 -5.07 -4.11
CA GLU A 167 23.27 -6.11 -3.94
C GLU A 167 22.86 -7.42 -4.62
N VAL A 168 21.61 -7.87 -4.40
CA VAL A 168 21.10 -9.10 -5.01
C VAL A 168 21.06 -8.98 -6.54
N VAL A 169 20.63 -7.84 -7.07
CA VAL A 169 20.57 -7.58 -8.51
C VAL A 169 21.98 -7.57 -9.12
N GLU A 170 22.93 -6.86 -8.53
CA GLU A 170 24.31 -6.79 -9.02
C GLU A 170 24.99 -8.15 -9.03
N GLU A 171 24.87 -8.93 -7.95
CA GLU A 171 25.45 -10.28 -7.90
C GLU A 171 24.77 -11.23 -8.89
N THR A 172 23.47 -11.07 -9.12
CA THR A 172 22.74 -11.88 -10.11
C THR A 172 23.19 -11.57 -11.54
N PHE A 173 23.49 -10.31 -11.85
CA PHE A 173 24.08 -9.94 -13.15
C PHE A 173 25.49 -10.52 -13.33
N LYS A 174 26.28 -10.67 -12.26
CA LYS A 174 27.59 -11.36 -12.29
C LYS A 174 27.47 -12.88 -12.46
N GLY A 175 26.26 -13.43 -12.48
CA GLY A 175 26.00 -14.86 -12.58
C GLY A 175 25.99 -15.60 -11.24
N HIS A 176 26.08 -14.87 -10.11
CA HIS A 176 25.98 -15.47 -8.78
C HIS A 176 24.51 -15.66 -8.38
N THR A 177 24.25 -16.69 -7.57
CA THR A 177 22.94 -16.90 -6.93
C THR A 177 23.00 -16.42 -5.49
N VAL A 178 22.17 -15.44 -5.15
CA VAL A 178 22.14 -14.83 -3.80
C VAL A 178 20.78 -15.06 -3.16
N GLN A 179 20.76 -15.55 -1.92
CA GLN A 179 19.53 -15.75 -1.15
C GLN A 179 19.58 -15.01 0.18
N LEU A 180 18.92 -13.86 0.25
CA LEU A 180 18.85 -13.01 1.45
C LEU A 180 17.50 -13.15 2.15
N MET A 181 17.35 -14.21 2.95
CA MET A 181 16.08 -14.57 3.60
C MET A 181 16.08 -14.40 5.12
N GLN A 182 17.12 -13.75 5.65
CA GLN A 182 17.35 -13.64 7.08
C GLN A 182 16.35 -12.66 7.72
N LYS A 183 15.92 -13.00 8.94
CA LYS A 183 15.03 -12.14 9.73
C LYS A 183 15.83 -10.96 10.28
N LYS A 184 15.37 -9.73 10.05
CA LYS A 184 15.99 -8.52 10.59
C LYS A 184 15.52 -8.31 12.03
N LYS A 185 16.46 -8.06 12.93
CA LYS A 185 16.19 -7.61 14.31
C LYS A 185 16.83 -6.24 14.50
N ILE A 186 16.10 -5.31 15.11
CA ILE A 186 16.57 -3.98 15.50
C ILE A 186 16.50 -3.95 17.03
N ASP A 187 17.63 -3.70 17.69
CA ASP A 187 17.74 -3.66 19.16
C ASP A 187 17.12 -4.87 19.89
N GLY A 188 17.30 -6.07 19.30
CA GLY A 188 16.76 -7.32 19.82
C GLY A 188 15.26 -7.55 19.57
N ARG A 189 14.53 -6.55 19.07
CA ARG A 189 13.12 -6.65 18.65
C ARG A 189 12.99 -6.81 17.14
N LYS A 190 11.85 -7.28 16.67
CA LYS A 190 11.55 -7.29 15.22
C LYS A 190 11.13 -5.87 14.84
N GLY A 191 11.84 -5.25 13.90
CA GLY A 191 11.43 -3.95 13.37
C GLY A 191 10.31 -4.09 12.34
N GLY A 192 9.72 -2.96 11.93
CA GLY A 192 8.68 -2.88 10.90
C GLY A 192 9.04 -3.44 9.52
N GLY A 193 10.32 -3.74 9.28
CA GLY A 193 10.84 -4.19 7.98
C GLY A 193 12.00 -3.32 7.53
N ALA A 194 12.02 -2.96 6.26
CA ALA A 194 12.98 -2.01 5.71
C ALA A 194 12.58 -0.56 6.04
N SER A 195 13.53 0.37 6.03
CA SER A 195 13.24 1.75 6.41
C SER A 195 12.16 2.39 5.52
N LEU A 196 11.19 3.09 6.12
CA LEU A 196 10.20 3.88 5.38
C LEU A 196 10.83 5.09 4.66
N SER A 197 12.07 5.47 5.03
CA SER A 197 12.83 6.54 4.38
C SER A 197 13.47 6.14 3.05
N LEU A 198 13.34 4.87 2.64
CA LEU A 198 13.92 4.40 1.39
C LEU A 198 13.30 5.12 0.18
N PRO A 199 14.07 5.34 -0.91
CA PRO A 199 13.53 5.89 -2.13
C PRO A 199 12.44 4.97 -2.69
N LYS A 200 11.34 5.56 -3.16
CA LYS A 200 10.15 4.85 -3.60
C LYS A 200 9.67 5.40 -4.93
N ILE A 201 9.45 4.54 -5.91
CA ILE A 201 8.77 4.89 -7.17
C ILE A 201 7.36 4.32 -7.12
N ARG A 202 6.37 5.20 -7.00
CA ARG A 202 4.96 4.81 -6.91
C ARG A 202 4.42 4.38 -8.27
N LYS A 203 3.56 3.36 -8.27
CA LYS A 203 2.78 3.00 -9.46
C LYS A 203 1.76 4.09 -9.79
N ASN A 204 1.04 4.55 -8.76
CA ASN A 204 0.17 5.72 -8.86
C ASN A 204 0.84 6.91 -8.14
N PRO A 205 1.26 7.98 -8.84
CA PRO A 205 1.93 9.11 -8.20
C PRO A 205 1.06 9.85 -7.17
N LEU A 206 -0.26 9.65 -7.20
CA LEU A 206 -1.22 10.31 -6.31
C LEU A 206 -1.50 9.53 -5.02
N VAL A 207 -1.08 8.27 -4.92
CA VAL A 207 -1.41 7.37 -3.81
C VAL A 207 -0.12 6.85 -3.17
N GLU A 208 0.06 7.07 -1.87
CA GLU A 208 1.13 6.42 -1.10
C GLU A 208 0.59 5.27 -0.27
N ILE A 209 1.18 4.09 -0.45
CA ILE A 209 0.94 2.94 0.42
C ILE A 209 1.99 2.93 1.54
N ILE A 210 1.57 3.09 2.80
CA ILE A 210 2.46 3.03 3.97
C ILE A 210 2.17 1.76 4.77
N ALA A 211 3.16 0.85 4.82
CA ALA A 211 3.11 -0.27 5.74
C ALA A 211 3.38 0.23 7.17
N ILE A 212 2.42 0.09 8.07
CA ILE A 212 2.57 0.56 9.47
C ILE A 212 3.17 -0.50 10.38
N ASN A 213 3.09 -1.77 10.00
CA ASN A 213 3.77 -2.89 10.62
C ASN A 213 3.98 -4.01 9.60
N THR A 214 4.82 -4.97 9.98
CA THR A 214 4.98 -6.24 9.28
C THR A 214 4.70 -7.41 10.22
N GLY A 215 4.17 -8.48 9.67
CA GLY A 215 3.84 -9.68 10.43
C GLY A 215 2.53 -9.56 11.21
N CYS A 216 2.14 -10.65 11.85
CA CYS A 216 0.83 -10.78 12.48
C CYS A 216 0.91 -11.56 13.80
N LEU A 217 0.03 -11.23 14.76
CA LEU A 217 -0.09 -11.93 16.03
C LEU A 217 -0.93 -13.22 15.93
N ASN A 218 -1.92 -13.24 15.04
CA ASN A 218 -2.86 -14.37 14.87
C ASN A 218 -2.17 -15.70 14.52
N GLN A 219 -2.85 -16.82 14.77
CA GLN A 219 -2.36 -18.18 14.47
C GLN A 219 -3.31 -18.99 13.57
N CYS A 220 -3.88 -18.34 12.56
CA CYS A 220 -4.85 -18.96 11.65
C CYS A 220 -4.29 -20.23 11.00
N THR A 221 -5.08 -21.31 10.96
CA THR A 221 -4.63 -22.64 10.51
C THR A 221 -4.25 -22.71 9.02
N TYR A 222 -4.69 -21.74 8.22
CA TYR A 222 -4.47 -21.66 6.77
C TYR A 222 -3.50 -20.56 6.34
N CYS A 223 -3.19 -19.59 7.20
CA CYS A 223 -2.51 -18.37 6.79
C CYS A 223 -1.00 -18.60 6.57
N LYS A 224 -0.54 -18.39 5.33
CA LYS A 224 0.90 -18.47 5.01
C LYS A 224 1.65 -17.17 5.29
N THR A 225 0.95 -16.04 5.37
CA THR A 225 1.55 -14.72 5.57
C THR A 225 2.39 -14.63 6.84
N LYS A 226 1.97 -15.26 7.94
CA LYS A 226 2.78 -15.33 9.18
C LYS A 226 4.08 -16.11 9.00
N HIS A 227 4.09 -17.15 8.17
CA HIS A 227 5.32 -17.89 7.86
C HIS A 227 6.29 -17.04 7.02
N ALA A 228 5.77 -16.19 6.14
CA ALA A 228 6.57 -15.30 5.29
C ALA A 228 7.07 -14.06 6.06
N ARG A 229 6.17 -13.25 6.62
CA ARG A 229 6.50 -11.96 7.25
C ARG A 229 6.84 -12.06 8.75
N GLY A 230 6.49 -13.17 9.40
CA GLY A 230 6.81 -13.42 10.80
C GLY A 230 5.78 -12.88 11.79
N GLU A 231 6.25 -12.56 12.98
CA GLU A 231 5.40 -11.97 14.05
C GLU A 231 5.41 -10.46 13.90
N LEU A 232 4.46 -9.82 14.58
CA LEU A 232 4.31 -8.37 14.60
C LEU A 232 5.64 -7.66 14.89
N GLY A 233 6.02 -6.76 13.99
CA GLY A 233 6.99 -5.70 14.19
C GLY A 233 6.40 -4.40 13.65
N SER A 234 6.21 -3.41 14.50
CA SER A 234 5.65 -2.09 14.14
C SER A 234 6.75 -1.07 13.80
N TYR A 235 6.42 -0.14 12.90
CA TYR A 235 7.20 1.10 12.75
C TYR A 235 6.84 2.08 13.87
N SER A 236 7.77 2.96 14.22
CA SER A 236 7.48 4.04 15.16
C SER A 236 6.46 5.00 14.57
N ILE A 237 5.71 5.71 15.43
CA ILE A 237 4.75 6.72 14.98
C ILE A 237 5.50 7.79 14.17
N ASP A 238 6.64 8.27 14.66
CA ASP A 238 7.38 9.35 14.02
C ASP A 238 7.86 8.96 12.61
N ASP A 239 8.35 7.73 12.39
CA ASP A 239 8.73 7.25 11.04
C ASP A 239 7.55 7.28 10.06
N ILE A 240 6.36 6.88 10.52
CA ILE A 240 5.14 6.88 9.71
C ILE A 240 4.70 8.31 9.38
N ILE A 241 4.76 9.22 10.37
CA ILE A 241 4.43 10.64 10.18
C ILE A 241 5.41 11.31 9.21
N GLU A 242 6.71 11.07 9.36
CA GLU A 242 7.73 11.61 8.47
C GLU A 242 7.50 11.15 7.03
N ARG A 243 7.21 9.86 6.82
CA ARG A 243 6.89 9.31 5.50
C ARG A 243 5.61 9.94 4.91
N ALA A 244 4.57 10.13 5.72
CA ALA A 244 3.34 10.77 5.28
C ALA A 244 3.59 12.24 4.85
N VAL A 245 4.29 13.01 5.68
CA VAL A 245 4.65 14.41 5.38
C VAL A 245 5.49 14.51 4.11
N GLN A 246 6.47 13.61 3.93
CA GLN A 246 7.25 13.55 2.70
C GLN A 246 6.36 13.27 1.49
N SER A 247 5.45 12.29 1.59
CA SER A 247 4.58 11.90 0.49
C SER A 247 3.65 13.04 0.05
N PHE A 248 3.07 13.80 0.98
CA PHE A 248 2.27 14.98 0.63
C PHE A 248 3.09 16.07 -0.08
N LYS A 249 4.36 16.26 0.29
CA LYS A 249 5.25 17.21 -0.42
C LYS A 249 5.56 16.76 -1.86
N GLU A 250 5.51 15.45 -2.12
CA GLU A 250 5.71 14.85 -3.44
C GLU A 250 4.44 14.90 -4.31
N GLY A 251 3.32 15.45 -3.81
CA GLY A 251 2.07 15.62 -4.55
C GLY A 251 1.04 14.50 -4.39
N VAL A 252 1.27 13.58 -3.44
CA VAL A 252 0.30 12.54 -3.07
C VAL A 252 -0.93 13.20 -2.46
N VAL A 253 -2.13 12.70 -2.81
CA VAL A 253 -3.41 13.17 -2.28
C VAL A 253 -4.14 12.10 -1.47
N GLU A 254 -3.64 10.86 -1.49
CA GLU A 254 -4.26 9.74 -0.80
C GLU A 254 -3.22 8.84 -0.11
N LEU A 255 -3.45 8.51 1.16
CA LEU A 255 -2.63 7.56 1.91
C LEU A 255 -3.38 6.26 2.14
N TRP A 256 -2.76 5.13 1.81
CA TRP A 256 -3.25 3.79 2.15
C TRP A 256 -2.39 3.22 3.28
N LEU A 257 -2.96 3.10 4.47
CA LEU A 257 -2.29 2.41 5.57
C LEU A 257 -2.50 0.91 5.39
N THR A 258 -1.40 0.17 5.25
CA THR A 258 -1.44 -1.28 5.03
C THR A 258 -0.77 -2.04 6.17
N SER A 259 -1.29 -3.23 6.44
CA SER A 259 -0.81 -4.15 7.47
C SER A 259 -1.38 -5.54 7.18
N GLU A 260 -0.76 -6.58 7.76
CA GLU A 260 -1.41 -7.89 7.88
C GLU A 260 -2.59 -7.87 8.85
N ASP A 261 -2.57 -6.96 9.82
CA ASP A 261 -3.63 -6.74 10.80
C ASP A 261 -3.48 -5.34 11.41
N LEU A 262 -4.22 -4.37 10.88
CA LEU A 262 -4.10 -2.97 11.28
C LEU A 262 -4.36 -2.77 12.78
N GLY A 263 -5.37 -3.44 13.34
CA GLY A 263 -5.76 -3.32 14.75
C GLY A 263 -4.68 -3.80 15.73
N ALA A 264 -3.75 -4.64 15.27
CA ALA A 264 -2.65 -5.14 16.11
C ALA A 264 -1.48 -4.14 16.24
N TYR A 265 -1.47 -3.04 15.46
CA TYR A 265 -0.37 -2.07 15.45
C TYR A 265 -0.02 -1.55 16.85
N GLY A 266 1.28 -1.51 17.13
CA GLY A 266 1.83 -0.80 18.28
C GLY A 266 1.95 -1.64 19.56
N ARG A 267 1.33 -2.82 19.61
CA ARG A 267 1.37 -3.71 20.80
C ARG A 267 2.79 -4.13 21.20
N ASP A 268 3.66 -4.32 20.22
CA ASP A 268 5.07 -4.71 20.39
C ASP A 268 5.99 -3.55 20.81
N ILE A 269 5.56 -2.30 20.59
CA ILE A 269 6.30 -1.07 20.93
C ILE A 269 5.63 -0.22 22.02
N GLY A 270 4.49 -0.65 22.56
CA GLY A 270 3.80 0.02 23.67
C GLY A 270 2.97 1.25 23.27
N VAL A 271 2.51 1.32 22.01
CA VAL A 271 1.58 2.36 21.51
C VAL A 271 0.31 1.71 20.95
N SER A 272 -0.69 2.52 20.60
CA SER A 272 -1.94 2.02 20.01
C SER A 272 -2.22 2.58 18.62
N LEU A 273 -3.07 1.88 17.85
CA LEU A 273 -3.52 2.34 16.55
C LEU A 273 -4.20 3.73 16.61
N PRO A 274 -5.13 4.02 17.55
CA PRO A 274 -5.70 5.38 17.68
C PRO A 274 -4.66 6.48 17.86
N GLN A 275 -3.61 6.25 18.67
CA GLN A 275 -2.54 7.23 18.89
C GLN A 275 -1.83 7.58 17.58
N LEU A 276 -1.49 6.57 16.78
CA LEU A 276 -0.92 6.77 15.44
C LEU A 276 -1.87 7.57 14.55
N LEU A 277 -3.13 7.15 14.46
CA LEU A 277 -4.09 7.75 13.54
C LEU A 277 -4.37 9.22 13.89
N TRP A 278 -4.54 9.55 15.17
CA TRP A 278 -4.71 10.95 15.58
C TRP A 278 -3.49 11.82 15.25
N ARG A 279 -2.28 11.33 15.51
CA ARG A 279 -1.03 12.02 15.13
C ARG A 279 -0.91 12.17 13.61
N LEU A 280 -1.35 11.17 12.84
CA LEU A 280 -1.35 11.23 11.37
C LEU A 280 -2.32 12.31 10.88
N LEU A 281 -3.51 12.41 11.47
CA LEU A 281 -4.50 13.42 11.09
C LEU A 281 -4.06 14.86 11.40
N GLU A 282 -3.09 15.09 12.27
CA GLU A 282 -2.51 16.43 12.47
C GLU A 282 -1.75 16.92 11.23
N VAL A 283 -1.18 16.01 10.43
CA VAL A 283 -0.30 16.35 9.29
C VAL A 283 -0.95 16.20 7.91
N VAL A 284 -2.11 15.55 7.80
CA VAL A 284 -2.81 15.33 6.51
C VAL A 284 -3.44 16.64 6.01
N PRO A 285 -3.00 17.25 4.90
CA PRO A 285 -3.57 18.49 4.41
C PRO A 285 -4.92 18.26 3.71
N GLU A 286 -5.80 19.25 3.67
CA GLU A 286 -6.98 19.21 2.79
C GLU A 286 -6.56 19.40 1.31
N PRO A 287 -7.18 18.69 0.35
CA PRO A 287 -8.30 17.76 0.46
C PRO A 287 -7.87 16.27 0.53
N CYS A 288 -6.71 15.96 1.10
CA CYS A 288 -6.16 14.61 1.06
C CYS A 288 -6.92 13.65 1.97
N MET A 289 -6.91 12.37 1.61
CA MET A 289 -7.67 11.31 2.28
C MET A 289 -6.75 10.20 2.80
N VAL A 290 -7.17 9.58 3.92
CA VAL A 290 -6.52 8.40 4.49
C VAL A 290 -7.47 7.21 4.44
N ARG A 291 -7.00 6.11 3.86
CA ARG A 291 -7.67 4.80 3.85
C ARG A 291 -7.03 3.90 4.89
N LEU A 292 -7.87 3.30 5.73
CA LEU A 292 -7.47 2.26 6.66
C LEU A 292 -7.51 0.89 5.97
N GLY A 293 -6.46 0.10 6.16
CA GLY A 293 -6.36 -1.26 5.63
C GLY A 293 -7.18 -2.28 6.42
N MET A 294 -6.97 -3.55 6.08
CA MET A 294 -7.64 -4.69 6.71
C MET A 294 -7.29 -4.82 8.20
N THR A 295 -8.30 -5.14 9.02
CA THR A 295 -8.14 -5.38 10.46
C THR A 295 -8.95 -6.59 10.92
N ASN A 296 -8.41 -7.39 11.84
CA ASN A 296 -9.18 -8.51 12.40
C ASN A 296 -10.11 -8.04 13.54
N PRO A 297 -11.27 -8.70 13.73
CA PRO A 297 -12.24 -8.33 14.76
C PRO A 297 -11.69 -8.16 16.19
N PRO A 298 -10.84 -9.07 16.73
CA PRO A 298 -10.43 -8.98 18.13
C PRO A 298 -9.70 -7.68 18.46
N TYR A 299 -8.71 -7.30 17.65
CA TYR A 299 -7.87 -6.15 17.96
C TYR A 299 -8.53 -4.80 17.65
N ILE A 300 -9.39 -4.73 16.63
CA ILE A 300 -10.11 -3.48 16.36
C ILE A 300 -11.21 -3.24 17.40
N SER A 301 -11.80 -4.30 17.96
CA SER A 301 -12.83 -4.20 18.99
C SER A 301 -12.34 -3.50 20.25
N GLU A 302 -11.07 -3.70 20.62
CA GLU A 302 -10.45 -3.03 21.78
C GLU A 302 -10.37 -1.50 21.64
N HIS A 303 -10.45 -0.98 20.41
CA HIS A 303 -10.32 0.44 20.09
C HIS A 303 -11.52 0.98 19.30
N VAL A 304 -12.65 0.27 19.30
CA VAL A 304 -13.76 0.54 18.37
C VAL A 304 -14.33 1.96 18.50
N GLU A 305 -14.38 2.52 19.72
CA GLU A 305 -14.89 3.88 19.95
C GLU A 305 -14.04 4.94 19.28
N ASP A 306 -12.72 4.90 19.50
CA ASP A 306 -11.77 5.81 18.88
C ASP A 306 -11.77 5.65 17.35
N ILE A 307 -11.83 4.40 16.87
CA ILE A 307 -11.88 4.11 15.44
C ILE A 307 -13.13 4.68 14.80
N CYS A 308 -14.29 4.58 15.44
CA CYS A 308 -15.52 5.24 14.96
C CYS A 308 -15.35 6.76 14.87
N ALA A 309 -14.74 7.38 15.88
CA ALA A 309 -14.46 8.83 15.86
C ALA A 309 -13.51 9.21 14.71
N ILE A 310 -12.48 8.39 14.46
CA ILE A 310 -11.52 8.58 13.36
C ILE A 310 -12.19 8.44 12.00
N LEU A 311 -13.06 7.44 11.79
CA LEU A 311 -13.76 7.26 10.52
C LEU A 311 -14.71 8.42 10.19
N CYS A 312 -15.31 9.04 11.21
CA CYS A 312 -16.14 10.24 11.05
C CYS A 312 -15.33 11.49 10.66
N HIS A 313 -14.00 11.49 10.87
CA HIS A 313 -13.17 12.65 10.57
C HIS A 313 -13.11 12.92 9.06
N PRO A 314 -13.23 14.18 8.57
CA PRO A 314 -13.41 14.50 7.14
C PRO A 314 -12.31 13.93 6.23
N ARG A 315 -11.06 13.86 6.72
CA ARG A 315 -9.87 13.40 5.97
C ARG A 315 -9.62 11.88 6.00
N VAL A 316 -10.55 11.09 6.51
CA VAL A 316 -10.47 9.61 6.57
C VAL A 316 -11.63 9.02 5.79
N TYR A 317 -11.44 7.96 5.02
CA TYR A 317 -12.59 7.28 4.42
C TYR A 317 -13.43 6.55 5.48
N SER A 318 -14.75 6.64 5.38
CA SER A 318 -15.72 5.84 6.14
C SER A 318 -15.78 4.41 5.60
N PHE A 319 -14.62 3.73 5.59
CA PHE A 319 -14.43 2.41 5.04
C PHE A 319 -13.61 1.57 6.00
N LEU A 320 -14.05 0.34 6.26
CA LEU A 320 -13.25 -0.66 6.96
C LEU A 320 -13.36 -2.02 6.29
N HIS A 321 -12.22 -2.70 6.23
CA HIS A 321 -12.13 -4.06 5.75
C HIS A 321 -11.94 -5.00 6.95
N ILE A 322 -13.00 -5.74 7.28
CA ILE A 322 -13.08 -6.62 8.45
C ILE A 322 -13.43 -8.04 7.96
N PRO A 323 -12.46 -8.94 7.77
CA PRO A 323 -12.71 -10.28 7.28
C PRO A 323 -13.43 -11.14 8.33
N VAL A 324 -14.62 -11.64 8.02
CA VAL A 324 -15.31 -12.62 8.86
C VAL A 324 -14.78 -14.04 8.61
N GLN A 325 -14.42 -14.36 7.37
CA GLN A 325 -13.93 -15.64 6.85
C GLN A 325 -14.97 -16.75 6.76
N SER A 326 -15.86 -16.90 7.74
CA SER A 326 -16.99 -17.84 7.70
C SER A 326 -18.10 -17.33 8.62
N GLY A 327 -19.36 -17.64 8.29
CA GLY A 327 -20.49 -17.39 9.18
C GLY A 327 -20.82 -18.52 10.15
N SER A 328 -19.95 -19.53 10.29
CA SER A 328 -20.10 -20.63 11.26
C SER A 328 -18.99 -20.61 12.31
N ASP A 329 -19.38 -20.65 13.59
CA ASP A 329 -18.43 -20.71 14.71
C ASP A 329 -17.61 -22.01 14.72
N ALA A 330 -18.17 -23.11 14.21
CA ALA A 330 -17.45 -24.38 14.09
C ALA A 330 -16.29 -24.27 13.09
N VAL A 331 -16.53 -23.61 11.96
CA VAL A 331 -15.52 -23.34 10.94
C VAL A 331 -14.50 -22.31 11.45
N LEU A 332 -14.95 -21.21 12.09
CA LEU A 332 -14.07 -20.20 12.69
C LEU A 332 -13.14 -20.80 13.75
N THR A 333 -13.64 -21.70 14.58
CA THR A 333 -12.85 -22.44 15.57
C THR A 333 -11.81 -23.33 14.88
N SER A 334 -12.19 -24.05 13.83
CA SER A 334 -11.29 -24.88 13.01
C SER A 334 -10.23 -24.04 12.28
N MET A 335 -10.56 -22.80 11.94
CA MET A 335 -9.64 -21.80 11.41
C MET A 335 -8.69 -21.23 12.47
N ARG A 336 -8.93 -21.48 13.77
CA ARG A 336 -8.30 -20.82 14.94
C ARG A 336 -8.50 -19.31 14.93
N ARG A 337 -9.73 -18.85 14.68
CA ARG A 337 -10.12 -17.47 14.93
C ARG A 337 -10.42 -17.27 16.42
N GLU A 338 -10.00 -16.12 16.96
CA GLU A 338 -10.18 -15.74 18.37
C GLU A 338 -11.46 -14.90 18.57
N TYR A 339 -12.46 -15.10 17.70
CA TYR A 339 -13.75 -14.42 17.72
C TYR A 339 -14.85 -15.34 17.21
N SER A 340 -16.08 -15.09 17.64
CA SER A 340 -17.30 -15.71 17.13
C SER A 340 -17.98 -14.85 16.07
N VAL A 341 -18.96 -15.42 15.37
CA VAL A 341 -19.86 -14.69 14.48
C VAL A 341 -20.61 -13.61 15.25
N GLU A 342 -21.02 -13.88 16.50
CA GLU A 342 -21.71 -12.90 17.34
C GLU A 342 -20.82 -11.67 17.64
N ASP A 343 -19.53 -11.88 17.93
CA ASP A 343 -18.58 -10.80 18.16
C ASP A 343 -18.41 -9.92 16.91
N PHE A 344 -18.30 -10.54 15.74
CA PHE A 344 -18.26 -9.83 14.46
C PHE A 344 -19.54 -9.02 14.22
N VAL A 345 -20.72 -9.61 14.45
CA VAL A 345 -22.02 -8.94 14.29
C VAL A 345 -22.13 -7.73 15.20
N LYS A 346 -21.79 -7.87 16.49
CA LYS A 346 -21.81 -6.78 17.47
C LYS A 346 -20.88 -5.64 17.06
N LEU A 347 -19.66 -5.98 16.65
CA LEU A 347 -18.67 -5.01 16.18
C LEU A 347 -19.19 -4.21 14.97
N VAL A 348 -19.67 -4.90 13.93
CA VAL A 348 -20.13 -4.25 12.70
C VAL A 348 -21.38 -3.40 12.95
N GLN A 349 -22.33 -3.89 13.75
CA GLN A 349 -23.52 -3.11 14.12
C GLN A 349 -23.15 -1.85 14.91
N TYR A 350 -22.21 -1.96 15.85
CA TYR A 350 -21.73 -0.80 16.59
C TYR A 350 -21.11 0.26 15.68
N ILE A 351 -20.26 -0.15 14.74
CA ILE A 351 -19.64 0.75 13.76
C ILE A 351 -20.70 1.41 12.88
N LYS A 352 -21.64 0.64 12.31
CA LYS A 352 -22.74 1.16 11.48
C LYS A 352 -23.64 2.16 12.22
N MET A 353 -23.82 1.97 13.53
CA MET A 353 -24.59 2.90 14.36
C MET A 353 -23.84 4.22 14.61
N LYS A 354 -22.51 4.18 14.76
CA LYS A 354 -21.68 5.35 15.13
C LYS A 354 -21.12 6.12 13.94
N VAL A 355 -20.92 5.46 12.80
CA VAL A 355 -20.32 6.03 11.60
C VAL A 355 -21.35 6.03 10.47
N PRO A 356 -21.93 7.20 10.13
CA PRO A 356 -22.89 7.31 9.05
C PRO A 356 -22.29 6.85 7.71
N ASP A 357 -23.09 6.11 6.93
CA ASP A 357 -22.74 5.63 5.58
C ASP A 357 -21.39 4.87 5.51
N VAL A 358 -21.04 4.13 6.57
CA VAL A 358 -19.82 3.33 6.59
C VAL A 358 -19.93 2.12 5.68
N THR A 359 -18.93 1.95 4.82
CA THR A 359 -18.76 0.77 3.98
C THR A 359 -17.92 -0.27 4.71
N ILE A 360 -18.48 -1.46 4.88
CA ILE A 360 -17.78 -2.61 5.46
C ILE A 360 -17.50 -3.61 4.35
N ALA A 361 -16.22 -3.79 4.04
CA ALA A 361 -15.74 -4.88 3.19
C ALA A 361 -15.41 -6.09 4.05
N THR A 362 -15.67 -7.30 3.55
CA THR A 362 -15.34 -8.54 4.26
C THR A 362 -14.91 -9.64 3.30
N ASP A 363 -14.28 -10.68 3.83
CA ASP A 363 -13.86 -11.87 3.10
C ASP A 363 -14.58 -13.09 3.65
N VAL A 364 -14.87 -14.03 2.76
CA VAL A 364 -15.35 -15.37 3.09
C VAL A 364 -14.48 -16.40 2.36
N ILE A 365 -14.13 -17.48 3.06
CA ILE A 365 -13.41 -18.62 2.49
C ILE A 365 -14.38 -19.79 2.38
N CYS A 366 -14.75 -20.16 1.16
CA CYS A 366 -15.61 -21.29 0.87
C CYS A 366 -14.81 -22.59 0.77
N GLY A 367 -15.35 -23.70 1.28
CA GLY A 367 -14.74 -25.01 1.15
C GLY A 367 -13.58 -25.26 2.11
N PHE A 368 -13.55 -24.56 3.25
CA PHE A 368 -12.57 -24.82 4.29
C PHE A 368 -12.68 -26.28 4.79
N PRO A 369 -11.57 -26.97 5.15
CA PRO A 369 -11.64 -28.33 5.67
C PRO A 369 -12.57 -28.42 6.89
N ALA A 370 -13.46 -29.41 6.89
CA ALA A 370 -14.55 -29.60 7.86
C ALA A 370 -15.79 -28.70 7.70
N GLU A 371 -15.89 -27.84 6.69
CA GLU A 371 -17.12 -27.08 6.41
C GLU A 371 -18.25 -28.02 5.95
N THR A 372 -19.39 -27.97 6.64
CA THR A 372 -20.62 -28.72 6.33
C THR A 372 -21.62 -27.87 5.52
N GLU A 373 -22.73 -28.48 5.10
CA GLU A 373 -23.81 -27.74 4.43
C GLU A 373 -24.53 -26.79 5.39
N GLU A 374 -24.61 -27.14 6.66
CA GLU A 374 -25.16 -26.30 7.72
C GLU A 374 -24.31 -25.03 7.90
N ASP A 375 -22.98 -25.19 7.93
CA ASP A 375 -22.04 -24.06 8.04
C ASP A 375 -22.14 -23.09 6.84
N LEU A 376 -22.34 -23.64 5.64
CA LEU A 376 -22.59 -22.84 4.45
C LEU A 376 -23.88 -22.03 4.59
N LYS A 377 -24.97 -22.65 5.08
CA LYS A 377 -26.24 -21.95 5.30
C LYS A 377 -26.09 -20.81 6.30
N GLU A 378 -25.30 -20.98 7.37
CA GLU A 378 -25.02 -19.92 8.34
C GLU A 378 -24.25 -18.76 7.70
N THR A 379 -23.27 -19.06 6.86
CA THR A 379 -22.53 -18.07 6.07
C THR A 379 -23.45 -17.28 5.14
N LEU A 380 -24.37 -17.94 4.44
CA LEU A 380 -25.34 -17.30 3.57
C LEU A 380 -26.30 -16.38 4.36
N LYS A 381 -26.80 -16.84 5.52
CA LYS A 381 -27.65 -16.02 6.40
C LYS A 381 -26.96 -14.73 6.84
N LEU A 382 -25.67 -14.80 7.19
CA LEU A 382 -24.90 -13.61 7.57
C LEU A 382 -24.77 -12.62 6.42
N ILE A 383 -24.45 -13.11 5.22
CA ILE A 383 -24.33 -12.27 4.01
C ILE A 383 -25.67 -11.62 3.67
N GLU A 384 -26.77 -12.37 3.74
CA GLU A 384 -28.11 -11.87 3.47
C GLU A 384 -28.56 -10.81 4.49
N ALA A 385 -28.21 -10.99 5.77
CA ALA A 385 -28.55 -10.05 6.83
C ALA A 385 -27.83 -8.70 6.68
N PHE A 386 -26.56 -8.70 6.29
CA PHE A 386 -25.76 -7.47 6.21
C PHE A 386 -25.73 -6.81 4.83
N LYS A 387 -26.00 -7.58 3.77
CA LYS A 387 -25.91 -7.18 2.35
C LYS A 387 -24.66 -6.35 2.09
N PHE A 388 -23.50 -6.97 2.26
CA PHE A 388 -22.21 -6.28 2.16
C PHE A 388 -22.02 -5.65 0.77
N PRO A 389 -21.62 -4.37 0.67
CA PRO A 389 -21.32 -3.74 -0.63
C PRO A 389 -20.05 -4.32 -1.28
N SER A 390 -19.10 -4.78 -0.47
CA SER A 390 -17.85 -5.41 -0.93
C SER A 390 -17.64 -6.72 -0.18
N LEU A 391 -17.74 -7.84 -0.91
CA LEU A 391 -17.53 -9.19 -0.39
C LEU A 391 -16.50 -9.91 -1.23
N PHE A 392 -15.36 -10.26 -0.63
CA PHE A 392 -14.30 -11.04 -1.26
C PHE A 392 -14.57 -12.52 -1.03
N ILE A 393 -14.98 -13.23 -2.09
CA ILE A 393 -15.35 -14.64 -2.01
C ILE A 393 -14.17 -15.48 -2.49
N ASN A 394 -13.46 -16.11 -1.57
CA ASN A 394 -12.26 -16.88 -1.88
C ASN A 394 -12.53 -18.39 -1.74
N GLN A 395 -11.95 -19.19 -2.63
CA GLN A 395 -11.90 -20.65 -2.45
C GLN A 395 -10.79 -21.02 -1.47
N PHE A 396 -11.04 -22.00 -0.61
CA PHE A 396 -9.97 -22.56 0.20
C PHE A 396 -8.97 -23.32 -0.68
N PHE A 397 -7.70 -22.98 -0.53
CA PHE A 397 -6.61 -23.72 -1.13
C PHE A 397 -5.61 -24.20 -0.07
N PRO A 398 -5.25 -25.50 -0.04
CA PRO A 398 -4.31 -26.02 0.91
C PRO A 398 -2.89 -25.54 0.59
N ARG A 399 -2.29 -24.79 1.52
CA ARG A 399 -0.93 -24.27 1.38
C ARG A 399 0.09 -25.17 2.07
N PRO A 400 1.18 -25.60 1.41
CA PRO A 400 2.17 -26.48 2.03
C PRO A 400 2.71 -25.95 3.36
N GLY A 401 2.71 -26.83 4.38
CA GLY A 401 3.21 -26.54 5.72
C GLY A 401 2.22 -25.84 6.67
N THR A 402 0.99 -25.54 6.24
CA THR A 402 -0.07 -25.05 7.14
C THR A 402 -0.79 -26.23 7.81
N LEU A 403 -1.54 -25.95 8.89
CA LEU A 403 -2.32 -26.98 9.58
C LEU A 403 -3.53 -27.42 8.74
N ALA A 404 -4.21 -26.45 8.13
CA ALA A 404 -5.37 -26.72 7.28
C ALA A 404 -5.00 -27.58 6.06
N ALA A 405 -3.76 -27.51 5.56
CA ALA A 405 -3.32 -28.37 4.46
C ALA A 405 -3.23 -29.86 4.81
N LYS A 406 -3.17 -30.21 6.11
CA LYS A 406 -3.16 -31.59 6.62
C LYS A 406 -4.55 -32.12 6.97
N MET A 407 -5.57 -31.25 6.97
CA MET A 407 -6.96 -31.63 7.26
C MET A 407 -7.58 -32.34 6.05
N GLU A 408 -8.66 -33.09 6.30
CA GLU A 408 -9.41 -33.76 5.24
C GLU A 408 -10.07 -32.73 4.32
N LYS A 409 -9.81 -32.86 3.02
CA LYS A 409 -10.19 -31.86 2.02
C LYS A 409 -11.59 -32.13 1.51
N ILE A 410 -12.34 -31.05 1.32
CA ILE A 410 -13.58 -31.08 0.57
C ILE A 410 -13.24 -31.24 -0.93
N PRO A 411 -13.98 -32.10 -1.68
CA PRO A 411 -13.77 -32.24 -3.12
C PRO A 411 -13.88 -30.91 -3.87
N THR A 412 -12.99 -30.67 -4.84
CA THR A 412 -12.94 -29.40 -5.58
C THR A 412 -14.26 -29.03 -6.27
N THR A 413 -15.02 -30.03 -6.73
CA THR A 413 -16.36 -29.84 -7.32
C THR A 413 -17.33 -29.21 -6.32
N GLU A 414 -17.26 -29.65 -5.07
CA GLU A 414 -18.09 -29.15 -3.99
C GLU A 414 -17.64 -27.74 -3.57
N VAL A 415 -16.34 -27.47 -3.44
CA VAL A 415 -15.82 -26.12 -3.20
C VAL A 415 -16.31 -25.12 -4.25
N LYS A 416 -16.26 -25.50 -5.54
CA LYS A 416 -16.78 -24.68 -6.65
C LYS A 416 -18.29 -24.46 -6.55
N ARG A 417 -19.06 -25.51 -6.22
CA ARG A 417 -20.52 -25.41 -6.04
C ARG A 417 -20.87 -24.42 -4.93
N ARG A 418 -20.22 -24.53 -3.76
CA ARG A 418 -20.43 -23.63 -2.62
C ARG A 418 -20.07 -22.18 -2.93
N THR A 419 -18.92 -21.97 -3.57
CA THR A 419 -18.47 -20.66 -4.02
C THR A 419 -19.50 -20.02 -4.95
N LYS A 420 -19.99 -20.78 -5.94
CA LYS A 420 -21.03 -20.33 -6.86
C LYS A 420 -22.29 -19.87 -6.13
N ILE A 421 -22.76 -20.63 -5.13
CA ILE A 421 -23.95 -20.27 -4.35
C ILE A 421 -23.74 -18.94 -3.60
N VAL A 422 -22.57 -18.74 -2.99
CA VAL A 422 -22.24 -17.48 -2.30
C VAL A 422 -22.15 -16.32 -3.29
N SER A 423 -21.53 -16.53 -4.46
CA SER A 423 -21.45 -15.53 -5.53
C SER A 423 -22.83 -15.18 -6.10
N ASP A 424 -23.69 -16.17 -6.35
CA ASP A 424 -25.04 -15.97 -6.84
C ASP A 424 -25.88 -15.16 -5.83
N LEU A 425 -25.76 -15.46 -4.52
CA LEU A 425 -26.38 -14.65 -3.46
C LEU A 425 -25.84 -13.22 -3.45
N PHE A 426 -24.51 -13.04 -3.49
CA PHE A 426 -23.91 -11.71 -3.55
C PHE A 426 -24.44 -10.91 -4.74
N ASN A 427 -24.55 -11.52 -5.92
CA ASN A 427 -25.04 -10.87 -7.14
C ASN A 427 -26.56 -10.60 -7.14
N SER A 428 -27.32 -11.25 -6.25
CA SER A 428 -28.78 -11.09 -6.18
C SER A 428 -29.25 -9.75 -5.59
N TYR A 429 -28.39 -9.03 -4.85
CA TYR A 429 -28.75 -7.77 -4.20
C TYR A 429 -27.89 -6.59 -4.64
N THR A 430 -28.45 -5.39 -4.54
CA THR A 430 -27.78 -4.10 -4.75
C THR A 430 -27.62 -3.35 -3.44
N THR A 431 -26.58 -2.52 -3.32
CA THR A 431 -26.23 -1.82 -2.07
C THR A 431 -26.18 -0.31 -2.21
N TYR A 432 -26.21 0.22 -3.45
CA TYR A 432 -25.93 1.63 -3.71
C TYR A 432 -27.16 2.46 -4.08
N ASP A 433 -28.32 1.84 -4.29
CA ASP A 433 -29.48 2.50 -4.90
C ASP A 433 -29.99 3.71 -4.11
N HIS A 434 -29.77 3.72 -2.79
CA HIS A 434 -30.08 4.85 -1.93
C HIS A 434 -29.25 6.11 -2.21
N LYS A 435 -28.11 5.99 -2.91
CA LYS A 435 -27.20 7.10 -3.23
C LYS A 435 -27.57 7.82 -4.53
N ILE A 436 -28.52 7.32 -5.31
CA ILE A 436 -28.92 7.92 -6.59
C ILE A 436 -29.51 9.32 -6.34
N GLY A 437 -29.01 10.32 -7.06
CA GLY A 437 -29.44 11.72 -6.94
C GLY A 437 -28.70 12.52 -5.86
N GLU A 438 -27.94 11.87 -4.98
CA GLU A 438 -27.13 12.55 -3.97
C GLU A 438 -25.98 13.34 -4.60
N VAL A 439 -25.56 14.39 -3.90
CA VAL A 439 -24.37 15.18 -4.25
C VAL A 439 -23.25 14.82 -3.27
N GLN A 440 -22.14 14.31 -3.80
CA GLN A 440 -21.04 13.78 -3.02
C GLN A 440 -19.70 14.40 -3.45
N ASP A 441 -18.77 14.49 -2.51
CA ASP A 441 -17.37 14.85 -2.78
C ASP A 441 -16.61 13.57 -3.16
N VAL A 442 -15.87 13.61 -4.28
CA VAL A 442 -15.16 12.47 -4.87
C VAL A 442 -13.72 12.86 -5.17
N LEU A 443 -12.75 12.13 -4.59
CA LEU A 443 -11.34 12.30 -4.89
C LEU A 443 -10.97 11.42 -6.09
N VAL A 444 -10.57 12.05 -7.20
CA VAL A 444 -10.19 11.34 -8.43
C VAL A 444 -8.71 11.00 -8.40
N THR A 445 -8.37 9.71 -8.46
CA THR A 445 -6.97 9.23 -8.39
C THR A 445 -6.57 8.28 -9.51
N GLU A 446 -7.53 7.77 -10.29
CA GLU A 446 -7.28 6.69 -11.25
C GLU A 446 -8.00 6.88 -12.57
N HIS A 447 -7.59 6.11 -13.57
CA HIS A 447 -8.31 5.95 -14.83
C HIS A 447 -9.04 4.61 -14.82
N SER A 448 -10.22 4.56 -15.43
CA SER A 448 -10.90 3.28 -15.64
C SER A 448 -10.10 2.38 -16.58
N THR A 449 -10.28 1.06 -16.47
CA THR A 449 -9.58 0.05 -17.28
C THR A 449 -9.83 0.26 -18.78
N ASP A 450 -11.04 0.66 -19.17
CA ASP A 450 -11.41 0.98 -20.55
C ASP A 450 -10.94 2.37 -21.01
N GLY A 451 -10.34 3.16 -20.11
CA GLY A 451 -9.87 4.51 -20.35
C GLY A 451 -10.97 5.54 -20.64
N ARG A 452 -12.26 5.20 -20.51
CA ARG A 452 -13.37 6.11 -20.85
C ARG A 452 -13.72 7.09 -19.74
N TYR A 453 -13.45 6.71 -18.49
CA TYR A 453 -13.79 7.48 -17.30
C TYR A 453 -12.55 7.73 -16.44
N TYR A 454 -12.64 8.70 -15.56
CA TYR A 454 -11.82 8.72 -14.36
C TYR A 454 -12.50 7.88 -13.27
N VAL A 455 -11.69 7.34 -12.38
CA VAL A 455 -12.14 6.64 -11.18
C VAL A 455 -11.74 7.48 -9.98
N GLY A 456 -12.72 7.79 -9.15
CA GLY A 456 -12.51 8.43 -7.86
C GLY A 456 -13.27 7.73 -6.75
N HIS A 457 -13.00 8.12 -5.52
CA HIS A 457 -13.62 7.54 -4.35
C HIS A 457 -14.35 8.61 -3.54
N ASN A 458 -15.59 8.32 -3.15
CA ASN A 458 -16.36 9.15 -2.23
C ASN A 458 -15.93 8.92 -0.77
N LYS A 459 -16.62 9.55 0.18
CA LYS A 459 -16.36 9.39 1.61
C LYS A 459 -16.39 7.93 2.09
N SER A 460 -17.30 7.11 1.58
CA SER A 460 -17.46 5.70 1.93
C SER A 460 -16.51 4.78 1.16
N TYR A 461 -15.59 5.35 0.38
CA TYR A 461 -14.67 4.63 -0.50
C TYR A 461 -15.36 3.82 -1.60
N ASP A 462 -16.56 4.24 -2.01
CA ASP A 462 -17.24 3.65 -3.15
C ASP A 462 -16.58 4.14 -4.44
N GLN A 463 -16.44 3.23 -5.42
CA GLN A 463 -15.88 3.57 -6.71
C GLN A 463 -16.86 4.43 -7.52
N VAL A 464 -16.48 5.66 -7.85
CA VAL A 464 -17.28 6.60 -8.64
C VAL A 464 -16.63 6.85 -9.98
N LEU A 465 -17.35 6.53 -11.05
CA LEU A 465 -16.98 6.85 -12.42
C LEU A 465 -17.32 8.31 -12.73
N VAL A 466 -16.31 9.07 -13.13
CA VAL A 466 -16.40 10.50 -13.44
C VAL A 466 -16.06 10.71 -14.91
N GLY A 467 -16.87 11.51 -15.61
CA GLY A 467 -16.64 11.84 -17.02
C GLY A 467 -15.30 12.53 -17.27
N LYS A 468 -14.72 12.30 -18.46
CA LYS A 468 -13.45 12.91 -18.89
C LYS A 468 -13.62 14.28 -19.58
N ASP A 469 -14.59 15.08 -19.16
CA ASP A 469 -14.87 16.40 -19.73
C ASP A 469 -13.89 17.50 -19.24
N GLY A 470 -12.89 17.14 -18.43
CA GLY A 470 -11.81 18.01 -17.96
C GLY A 470 -10.63 17.23 -17.41
N ASP A 471 -9.63 17.94 -16.88
CA ASP A 471 -8.50 17.35 -16.15
C ASP A 471 -8.80 17.35 -14.65
N TRP A 472 -9.30 16.20 -14.18
CA TRP A 472 -9.78 16.00 -12.80
C TRP A 472 -8.79 15.21 -11.94
N MET A 473 -7.70 14.72 -12.51
CA MET A 473 -6.76 13.83 -11.84
C MET A 473 -6.13 14.50 -10.60
N GLY A 474 -6.22 13.85 -9.44
CA GLY A 474 -5.74 14.35 -8.16
C GLY A 474 -6.62 15.42 -7.51
N ARG A 475 -7.84 15.66 -8.01
CA ARG A 475 -8.74 16.70 -7.49
C ARG A 475 -9.94 16.10 -6.76
N MET A 476 -10.37 16.82 -5.73
CA MET A 476 -11.65 16.58 -5.06
C MET A 476 -12.76 17.30 -5.84
N MET A 477 -13.76 16.57 -6.28
CA MET A 477 -14.83 17.05 -7.15
C MET A 477 -16.20 16.84 -6.50
N LYS A 478 -17.10 17.82 -6.62
CA LYS A 478 -18.52 17.63 -6.31
C LYS A 478 -19.22 17.01 -7.50
N VAL A 479 -19.82 15.85 -7.30
CA VAL A 479 -20.54 15.13 -8.35
C VAL A 479 -21.95 14.78 -7.87
N ARG A 480 -22.89 14.67 -8.81
CA ARG A 480 -24.20 14.09 -8.56
C ARG A 480 -24.22 12.65 -9.06
N ILE A 481 -24.65 11.71 -8.23
CA ILE A 481 -24.78 10.30 -8.63
C ILE A 481 -26.01 10.16 -9.54
N THR A 482 -25.82 9.61 -10.74
CA THR A 482 -26.88 9.48 -11.77
C THR A 482 -27.44 8.07 -11.85
N SER A 483 -26.59 7.07 -11.64
CA SER A 483 -26.96 5.65 -11.67
C SER A 483 -25.96 4.82 -10.89
N THR A 484 -26.36 3.60 -10.54
CA THR A 484 -25.58 2.64 -9.76
C THR A 484 -25.38 1.38 -10.60
N GLY A 485 -24.17 0.83 -10.52
CA GLY A 485 -23.86 -0.54 -10.94
C GLY A 485 -23.69 -1.44 -9.72
N LYS A 486 -23.32 -2.70 -9.95
CA LYS A 486 -23.05 -3.66 -8.85
C LYS A 486 -21.86 -3.23 -7.98
N HIS A 487 -20.83 -2.65 -8.61
CA HIS A 487 -19.55 -2.33 -7.97
C HIS A 487 -19.12 -0.87 -8.08
N PHE A 488 -19.89 -0.05 -8.80
CA PHE A 488 -19.51 1.33 -9.10
C PHE A 488 -20.73 2.24 -9.12
N LEU A 489 -20.50 3.53 -8.93
CA LEU A 489 -21.46 4.61 -9.10
C LEU A 489 -21.11 5.36 -10.37
N MET A 490 -22.11 5.77 -11.15
CA MET A 490 -21.92 6.72 -12.24
C MET A 490 -22.31 8.11 -11.78
N SER A 491 -21.56 9.12 -12.24
CA SER A 491 -21.75 10.47 -11.77
C SER A 491 -21.67 11.51 -12.88
N GLN A 492 -22.28 12.65 -12.60
CA GLN A 492 -22.16 13.87 -13.38
C GLN A 492 -21.46 14.95 -12.55
N VAL A 493 -20.38 15.52 -13.08
CA VAL A 493 -19.66 16.60 -12.42
C VAL A 493 -20.54 17.84 -12.31
N LEU A 494 -20.68 18.38 -11.10
CA LEU A 494 -21.34 19.65 -10.88
C LEU A 494 -20.32 20.76 -11.11
N ARG A 495 -20.36 21.40 -12.28
CA ARG A 495 -19.53 22.57 -12.53
C ARG A 495 -19.95 23.70 -11.58
N PRO A 496 -19.02 24.34 -10.86
CA PRO A 496 -19.36 25.55 -10.12
C PRO A 496 -19.87 26.60 -11.12
N SER A 497 -21.05 27.16 -10.84
CA SER A 497 -21.54 28.30 -11.60
C SER A 497 -20.58 29.48 -11.37
N SER A 498 -20.01 29.98 -12.47
CA SER A 498 -19.11 31.14 -12.57
C SER A 498 -17.68 31.02 -12.00
N THR A 499 -16.75 31.22 -12.93
CA THR A 499 -15.31 31.36 -12.82
C THR A 499 -14.91 32.45 -11.83
N THR A 500 -14.24 32.10 -10.73
CA THR A 500 -13.26 33.01 -10.11
C THR A 500 -11.94 32.27 -10.06
N THR A 501 -11.04 32.68 -10.95
CA THR A 501 -9.70 32.15 -11.15
C THR A 501 -8.90 32.16 -9.83
N ILE A 502 -8.71 30.99 -9.22
CA ILE A 502 -7.84 30.79 -8.07
C ILE A 502 -6.43 30.52 -8.60
N THR A 503 -5.67 31.56 -8.93
CA THR A 503 -4.21 31.45 -9.18
C THR A 503 -3.35 32.24 -8.19
N THR A 504 -3.90 32.75 -7.09
CA THR A 504 -3.11 33.63 -6.19
C THR A 504 -3.33 33.41 -4.69
N LYS A 505 -3.69 32.20 -4.25
CA LYS A 505 -3.84 31.90 -2.80
C LYS A 505 -2.98 30.77 -2.24
N LEU A 506 -2.13 30.11 -3.04
CA LEU A 506 -1.21 29.08 -2.52
C LEU A 506 0.13 29.65 -1.99
N MET A 507 0.50 30.89 -2.33
CA MET A 507 1.76 31.51 -1.88
C MET A 507 1.65 32.32 -0.57
N THR A 508 0.44 32.68 -0.14
CA THR A 508 0.22 33.55 1.03
C THR A 508 -0.16 32.80 2.31
N ALA A 509 -0.56 31.52 2.20
CA ALA A 509 -0.96 30.72 3.36
C ALA A 509 0.23 30.14 4.15
N VAL A 510 1.39 29.97 3.51
CA VAL A 510 2.61 29.42 4.15
C VAL A 510 3.37 30.49 4.96
N THR A 511 3.16 31.78 4.68
CA THR A 511 3.82 32.88 5.42
C THR A 511 3.04 33.35 6.65
N SER A 512 1.71 33.20 6.69
CA SER A 512 0.88 33.70 7.79
C SER A 512 0.88 32.81 9.05
N SER A 513 1.03 31.49 8.87
CA SER A 513 1.08 30.50 9.96
C SER A 513 2.41 30.54 10.74
N MET A 514 3.53 30.92 10.11
CA MET A 514 4.81 31.11 10.80
C MET A 514 4.90 32.42 11.60
N ILE A 515 4.15 33.47 11.24
CA ILE A 515 4.16 34.75 11.96
C ILE A 515 3.30 34.69 13.23
N THR A 516 2.24 33.88 13.22
CA THR A 516 1.31 33.75 14.36
C THR A 516 1.95 33.03 15.56
N ILE A 517 2.87 32.10 15.32
CA ILE A 517 3.61 31.39 16.39
C ILE A 517 4.68 32.30 17.03
N LYS A 518 5.33 33.18 16.25
CA LYS A 518 6.30 34.16 16.79
C LYS A 518 5.65 35.31 17.58
N LYS A 519 4.39 35.65 17.30
CA LYS A 519 3.67 36.72 18.02
C LYS A 519 3.12 36.26 19.38
N LYS A 520 2.74 34.98 19.52
CA LYS A 520 2.20 34.42 20.78
C LYS A 520 3.22 34.18 21.90
N MET A 521 4.53 34.26 21.62
CA MET A 521 5.58 34.18 22.65
C MET A 521 6.09 35.55 23.16
N LYS A 522 5.59 36.68 22.64
CA LYS A 522 6.03 38.03 23.05
C LYS A 522 5.11 38.77 24.02
N ASP A 523 3.90 38.28 24.28
CA ASP A 523 2.91 38.94 25.13
C ASP A 523 2.50 38.10 26.37
N ILE A 524 3.48 37.70 27.18
CA ILE A 524 3.22 37.24 28.55
C ILE A 524 3.88 38.22 29.52
N ARG A 525 3.10 39.14 30.09
CA ARG A 525 3.50 39.99 31.21
C ARG A 525 3.14 39.29 32.52
N PHE A 526 4.11 39.08 33.39
CA PHE A 526 3.88 38.62 34.77
C PHE A 526 3.80 39.82 35.74
N PRO A 527 2.91 39.79 36.76
CA PRO A 527 2.80 40.84 37.77
C PRO A 527 3.93 40.77 38.83
N PRO A 528 4.18 41.84 39.61
CA PRO A 528 5.37 41.95 40.46
C PRO A 528 5.16 41.42 41.90
N LEU A 529 6.29 41.12 42.58
CA LEU A 529 6.55 40.75 44.00
C LEU A 529 6.95 39.27 44.19
N SER A 530 7.95 38.88 45.00
CA SER A 530 8.64 39.52 46.13
C SER A 530 10.16 39.21 46.15
N ARG A 531 10.90 39.91 47.04
CA ARG A 531 12.35 40.14 47.01
C ARG A 531 13.25 38.98 47.51
N PHE A 532 12.74 37.75 47.64
CA PHE A 532 13.47 36.66 48.34
C PHE A 532 13.92 35.48 47.48
N LEU A 533 13.73 35.49 46.15
CA LEU A 533 14.19 34.41 45.25
C LEU A 533 15.31 34.80 44.28
N LYS A 534 16.04 35.90 44.53
CA LYS A 534 17.07 36.42 43.61
C LYS A 534 18.48 35.85 43.77
N VAL A 535 18.75 34.98 44.75
CA VAL A 535 20.13 34.51 45.02
C VAL A 535 20.41 33.08 44.57
N SER A 536 19.39 32.26 44.26
CA SER A 536 19.61 30.86 43.83
C SER A 536 19.52 30.62 42.32
N LEU A 537 19.12 31.61 41.52
CA LEU A 537 19.00 31.46 40.05
C LEU A 537 20.16 32.08 39.25
N LEU A 538 20.95 32.96 39.86
CA LEU A 538 22.10 33.63 39.20
C LEU A 538 23.37 32.76 39.18
N SER A 539 23.45 31.71 40.00
CA SER A 539 24.57 30.75 40.02
C SER A 539 24.40 29.61 39.00
N LEU A 540 23.18 29.28 38.59
CA LEU A 540 22.89 28.24 37.61
C LEU A 540 22.98 28.73 36.15
N LEU A 541 22.78 30.03 35.90
CA LEU A 541 22.85 30.62 34.56
C LEU A 541 24.27 30.96 34.09
N THR A 542 25.22 31.18 35.01
CA THR A 542 26.65 31.39 34.68
C THR A 542 27.36 30.10 34.27
N ILE A 543 26.91 28.94 34.74
CA ILE A 543 27.49 27.64 34.38
C ILE A 543 27.02 27.16 32.99
N ALA A 544 25.82 27.56 32.55
CA ALA A 544 25.30 27.22 31.23
C ALA A 544 25.90 28.06 30.10
N LEU A 545 26.26 29.33 30.37
CA LEU A 545 26.82 30.24 29.36
C LEU A 545 28.31 30.00 29.07
N PHE A 546 29.06 29.36 29.99
CA PHE A 546 30.48 29.04 29.75
C PHE A 546 30.71 27.80 28.87
N LYS A 547 29.69 26.95 28.65
CA LYS A 547 29.82 25.74 27.81
C LYS A 547 29.56 25.97 26.32
N SER A 548 28.85 27.02 25.93
CA SER A 548 28.60 27.34 24.51
C SER A 548 29.75 28.11 23.84
N GLU A 549 30.50 28.92 24.60
CA GLU A 549 31.61 29.72 24.07
C GLU A 549 32.85 28.86 23.72
N PHE A 550 33.04 27.72 24.43
CA PHE A 550 34.19 26.84 24.24
C PHE A 550 34.07 25.92 23.01
N TYR A 551 32.84 25.52 22.65
CA TYR A 551 32.58 24.71 21.44
C TYR A 551 32.61 25.53 20.14
N TYR A 552 32.29 26.82 20.22
CA TYR A 552 32.31 27.69 19.03
C TYR A 552 33.75 28.10 18.63
N ARG A 553 34.64 28.29 19.61
CA ARG A 553 36.05 28.64 19.36
C ARG A 553 36.92 27.45 18.91
N THR A 554 36.60 26.22 19.32
CA THR A 554 37.31 25.02 18.85
C THR A 554 36.93 24.64 17.41
N TRP A 555 35.72 24.96 16.96
CA TRP A 555 35.28 24.71 15.58
C TRP A 555 35.86 25.71 14.57
N GLN A 556 36.15 26.96 14.99
CA GLN A 556 36.78 27.96 14.11
C GLN A 556 38.30 27.76 13.92
N CYS A 557 39.01 27.16 14.88
CA CYS A 557 40.44 26.84 14.72
C CYS A 557 40.71 25.61 13.82
N LEU A 558 39.73 24.74 13.59
CA LEU A 558 39.88 23.53 12.75
C LEU A 558 39.63 23.76 11.25
N LYS A 559 39.27 25.00 10.84
CA LYS A 559 39.08 25.39 9.43
C LYS A 559 40.29 26.06 8.78
N SER A 560 41.37 26.30 9.52
CA SER A 560 42.62 26.91 9.01
C SER A 560 43.79 25.95 8.90
N TRP A 561 43.54 24.63 8.95
CA TRP A 561 44.53 23.57 8.78
C TRP A 561 43.96 22.42 7.93
N VAL A 562 43.51 22.74 6.71
CA VAL A 562 43.40 21.84 5.54
C VAL A 562 43.80 22.64 4.30
#